data_AF-A0A2T0SUL3-F1
#
_entry.id   AF-A0A2T0SUL3-F1
#
_cell.length_a   1.000
_cell.length_b   1.000
_cell.length_c   1.000
_cell.angle_alpha   90.00
_cell.angle_beta   90.00
_cell.angle_gamma   90.00
#
_symmetry.space_group_name_H-M   'P 1'
#
loop_
_entity.id
_entity.type
_entity.pdbx_description
1 polymer ?
#
loop_
_entity_poly.entity_id
_entity_poly.type
_entity_poly.pdbx_seq_one_letter_code
_entity_poly.pdbx_strand_id
1 'polypeptide(L)'
;MNYTLTQIPDRTVKPRQSGLTMVMDKGLSLREVEDFLSTSAHYTDIVKLGWATSFVTPKLTEKLAIYRSANIPVYFGGTLFEAFVVRKQFDEYRKLLDRYGMEYAEVSDGSIDMAQDDKCDYIRQLATQVTVLSEVGSKDEAKIIPPYKWIQLMKSELQAGAWKVIGEAREGGTVGLFRSSGEVRQGLVEEILTQVPSESVLWEAPQKEQQVWFVKLLGANVNVGNIAPHEVIPLETIRLGLRGDTFTHFLDKL
;
A
#
# COMPACT_ATOMS: atom_id res chain seq x y z
N MET A 1 11.57 21.60 -1.06
CA MET A 1 11.50 22.15 0.32
C MET A 1 11.63 23.67 0.25
N ASN A 2 10.97 24.39 1.14
CA ASN A 2 10.88 25.87 1.07
C ASN A 2 12.04 26.60 1.76
N TYR A 3 12.73 25.93 2.68
CA TYR A 3 13.87 26.43 3.45
C TYR A 3 14.80 25.27 3.80
N THR A 4 16.03 25.58 4.23
CA THR A 4 17.09 24.60 4.49
C THR A 4 17.19 24.26 5.97
N LEU A 5 17.26 22.97 6.28
CA LEU A 5 17.60 22.43 7.59
C LEU A 5 18.76 21.43 7.40
N THR A 6 19.70 21.39 8.32
CA THR A 6 20.75 20.36 8.36
C THR A 6 20.25 19.11 9.08
N GLN A 7 20.91 17.96 8.89
CA GLN A 7 20.56 16.69 9.55
C GLN A 7 19.13 16.22 9.24
N ILE A 8 18.71 16.43 7.98
CA ILE A 8 17.47 15.86 7.44
C ILE A 8 17.83 14.55 6.72
N PRO A 9 17.13 13.44 6.97
CA PRO A 9 17.43 12.18 6.30
C PRO A 9 17.15 12.28 4.80
N ASP A 10 17.99 11.61 4.01
CA ASP A 10 17.81 11.55 2.56
C ASP A 10 16.53 10.80 2.19
N ARG A 11 15.76 11.37 1.26
CA ARG A 11 14.57 10.76 0.68
C ARG A 11 14.85 10.32 -0.75
N THR A 12 14.30 9.18 -1.12
CA THR A 12 14.29 8.74 -2.52
C THR A 12 13.48 9.71 -3.40
N VAL A 13 13.88 9.83 -4.67
CA VAL A 13 13.21 10.68 -5.66
C VAL A 13 12.30 9.85 -6.56
N LYS A 14 11.26 10.49 -7.12
CA LYS A 14 10.36 9.83 -8.08
C LYS A 14 11.07 9.54 -9.41
N PRO A 15 10.73 8.42 -10.10
CA PRO A 15 9.85 7.34 -9.65
C PRO A 15 10.52 6.48 -8.57
N ARG A 16 9.90 6.39 -7.39
CA ARG A 16 10.48 5.71 -6.22
C ARG A 16 10.35 4.19 -6.37
N GLN A 17 11.39 3.46 -5.97
CA GLN A 17 11.35 1.99 -5.82
C GLN A 17 11.37 1.54 -4.35
N SER A 18 11.73 2.46 -3.45
CA SER A 18 11.67 2.37 -2.00
C SER A 18 11.28 3.73 -1.43
N GLY A 19 10.79 3.77 -0.18
CA GLY A 19 10.28 4.98 0.44
C GLY A 19 8.91 5.40 -0.09
N LEU A 20 8.16 4.41 -0.59
CA LEU A 20 6.84 4.59 -1.21
C LEU A 20 5.80 5.07 -0.21
N THR A 21 4.91 5.93 -0.69
CA THR A 21 3.64 6.29 -0.04
C THR A 21 2.50 5.86 -0.95
N MET A 22 1.75 4.84 -0.53
CA MET A 22 0.49 4.45 -1.14
C MET A 22 -0.68 5.08 -0.40
N VAL A 23 -1.43 5.93 -1.11
CA VAL A 23 -2.59 6.64 -0.57
C VAL A 23 -3.86 5.86 -0.82
N MET A 24 -4.77 5.84 0.16
CA MET A 24 -6.10 5.26 0.01
C MET A 24 -7.12 6.34 -0.34
N ASP A 25 -7.71 6.26 -1.54
CA ASP A 25 -8.90 7.04 -1.93
C ASP A 25 -10.15 6.19 -1.71
N LYS A 26 -10.98 6.60 -0.73
CA LYS A 26 -12.22 5.90 -0.36
C LYS A 26 -13.48 6.52 -0.98
N GLY A 27 -13.32 7.47 -1.90
CA GLY A 27 -14.44 8.19 -2.49
C GLY A 27 -14.27 9.71 -2.54
N LEU A 28 -13.03 10.22 -2.67
CA LEU A 28 -12.80 11.65 -2.91
C LEU A 28 -13.61 12.11 -4.14
N SER A 29 -14.21 13.29 -4.08
CA SER A 29 -14.75 13.95 -5.26
C SER A 29 -13.64 14.38 -6.22
N LEU A 30 -13.99 14.76 -7.45
CA LEU A 30 -13.01 15.23 -8.43
C LEU A 30 -12.19 16.43 -7.91
N ARG A 31 -12.86 17.38 -7.24
CA ARG A 31 -12.21 18.57 -6.67
C ARG A 31 -11.30 18.22 -5.50
N GLU A 32 -11.73 17.30 -4.63
CA GLU A 32 -10.88 16.84 -3.54
C GLU A 32 -9.62 16.13 -4.05
N VAL A 33 -9.70 15.43 -5.19
CA VAL A 33 -8.51 14.86 -5.85
C VAL A 33 -7.58 15.97 -6.36
N GLU A 34 -8.12 17.01 -7.01
CA GLU A 34 -7.33 18.18 -7.45
C GLU A 34 -6.64 18.89 -6.26
N ASP A 35 -7.39 19.14 -5.19
CA ASP A 35 -6.91 19.78 -3.96
C ASP A 35 -5.83 18.92 -3.29
N PHE A 36 -6.07 17.62 -3.17
CA PHE A 36 -5.10 16.65 -2.66
C PHE A 36 -3.79 16.69 -3.46
N LEU A 37 -3.87 16.60 -4.79
CA LEU A 37 -2.70 16.58 -5.65
C LEU A 37 -1.92 17.89 -5.60
N SER A 38 -2.60 19.02 -5.47
CA SER A 38 -1.96 20.34 -5.39
C SER A 38 -0.96 20.46 -4.23
N THR A 39 -1.16 19.70 -3.15
CA THR A 39 -0.31 19.73 -1.95
C THR A 39 0.59 18.50 -1.84
N SER A 40 0.11 17.34 -2.24
CA SER A 40 0.68 16.05 -1.83
C SER A 40 1.18 15.17 -2.97
N ALA A 41 1.05 15.62 -4.24
CA ALA A 41 1.46 14.82 -5.40
C ALA A 41 2.95 14.45 -5.38
N HIS A 42 3.84 15.31 -4.88
CA HIS A 42 5.28 15.00 -4.82
C HIS A 42 5.61 13.85 -3.85
N TYR A 43 4.79 13.65 -2.83
CA TYR A 43 5.00 12.68 -1.74
C TYR A 43 4.11 11.44 -1.86
N THR A 44 3.25 11.37 -2.88
CA THR A 44 2.36 10.23 -3.15
C THR A 44 2.89 9.43 -4.32
N ASP A 45 3.12 8.13 -4.19
CA ASP A 45 3.71 7.33 -5.29
C ASP A 45 2.67 6.51 -6.04
N ILE A 46 1.60 6.08 -5.36
CA ILE A 46 0.50 5.32 -5.96
C ILE A 46 -0.78 5.51 -5.15
N VAL A 47 -1.94 5.44 -5.79
CA VAL A 47 -3.26 5.54 -5.14
C VAL A 47 -4.03 4.24 -5.29
N LYS A 48 -4.50 3.69 -4.17
CA LYS A 48 -5.50 2.61 -4.12
C LYS A 48 -6.90 3.25 -4.11
N LEU A 49 -7.75 2.93 -5.09
CA LEU A 49 -9.19 3.14 -4.93
C LEU A 49 -9.71 2.03 -4.03
N GLY A 50 -10.13 2.38 -2.81
CA GLY A 50 -10.39 1.42 -1.73
C GLY A 50 -11.39 0.34 -2.12
N TRP A 51 -11.13 -0.91 -1.70
CA TRP A 51 -11.94 -2.10 -1.97
C TRP A 51 -12.53 -2.11 -3.40
N ALA A 52 -13.84 -1.93 -3.51
CA ALA A 52 -14.60 -1.87 -4.76
C ALA A 52 -15.30 -0.50 -4.96
N THR A 53 -14.77 0.57 -4.37
CA THR A 53 -15.33 1.94 -4.50
C THR A 53 -15.45 2.40 -5.95
N SER A 54 -14.56 1.93 -6.83
CA SER A 54 -14.61 2.24 -8.26
C SER A 54 -15.92 1.79 -8.92
N PHE A 55 -16.56 0.71 -8.42
CA PHE A 55 -17.83 0.21 -8.94
C PHE A 55 -18.98 1.21 -8.78
N VAL A 56 -18.95 2.02 -7.72
CA VAL A 56 -20.00 3.00 -7.37
C VAL A 56 -19.57 4.45 -7.59
N THR A 57 -18.38 4.69 -8.16
CA THR A 57 -17.89 6.04 -8.43
C THR A 57 -18.49 6.58 -9.74
N PRO A 58 -19.38 7.58 -9.71
CA PRO A 58 -20.17 7.99 -10.89
C PRO A 58 -19.34 8.63 -12.02
N LYS A 59 -18.15 9.16 -11.72
CA LYS A 59 -17.25 9.84 -12.66
C LYS A 59 -15.84 9.25 -12.60
N LEU A 60 -15.77 7.92 -12.67
CA LEU A 60 -14.52 7.19 -12.49
C LEU A 60 -13.49 7.57 -13.57
N THR A 61 -13.90 7.68 -14.83
CA THR A 61 -13.02 8.06 -15.95
C THR A 61 -12.40 9.42 -15.73
N GLU A 62 -13.19 10.42 -15.32
CA GLU A 62 -12.71 11.77 -15.02
C GLU A 62 -11.78 11.78 -13.81
N LYS A 63 -12.10 11.04 -12.75
CA LYS A 63 -11.23 10.90 -11.58
C LYS A 63 -9.86 10.33 -11.97
N LEU A 64 -9.85 9.24 -12.72
CA LEU A 64 -8.60 8.61 -13.18
C LEU A 64 -7.79 9.53 -14.09
N ALA A 65 -8.46 10.35 -14.91
CA ALA A 65 -7.78 11.33 -15.75
C ALA A 65 -7.05 12.41 -14.93
N ILE A 66 -7.63 12.86 -13.81
CA ILE A 66 -6.99 13.83 -12.90
C ILE A 66 -5.71 13.23 -12.30
N TYR A 67 -5.77 12.02 -11.73
CA TYR A 67 -4.58 11.35 -11.20
C TYR A 67 -3.50 11.12 -12.27
N ARG A 68 -3.91 10.68 -13.47
CA ARG A 68 -3.01 10.47 -14.61
C ARG A 68 -2.33 11.76 -15.04
N SER A 69 -3.04 12.89 -15.06
CA SER A 69 -2.47 14.20 -15.40
C SER A 69 -1.38 14.66 -14.42
N ALA A 70 -1.44 14.19 -13.18
CA ALA A 70 -0.43 14.42 -12.14
C ALA A 70 0.68 13.35 -12.10
N ASN A 71 0.71 12.41 -13.05
CA ASN A 71 1.61 11.25 -13.09
C ASN A 71 1.56 10.41 -11.80
N ILE A 72 0.35 10.23 -11.23
CA ILE A 72 0.11 9.36 -10.09
C ILE A 72 -0.60 8.09 -10.58
N PRO A 73 0.09 6.94 -10.55
CA PRO A 73 -0.55 5.67 -10.83
C PRO A 73 -1.68 5.37 -9.86
N VAL A 74 -2.72 4.73 -10.36
CA VAL A 74 -3.89 4.31 -9.59
C VAL A 74 -4.10 2.82 -9.81
N TYR A 75 -4.59 2.12 -8.80
CA TYR A 75 -5.08 0.74 -8.93
C TYR A 75 -6.38 0.53 -8.15
N PHE A 76 -7.15 -0.49 -8.52
CA PHE A 76 -8.36 -0.88 -7.80
C PHE A 76 -8.01 -1.80 -6.63
N GLY A 77 -8.63 -1.60 -5.47
CA GLY A 77 -8.45 -2.49 -4.32
C GLY A 77 -8.74 -3.95 -4.66
N GLY A 78 -8.02 -4.86 -4.01
CA GLY A 78 -8.04 -6.30 -4.28
C GLY A 78 -9.41 -6.93 -4.01
N THR A 79 -10.22 -6.34 -3.11
CA THR A 79 -11.63 -6.75 -2.94
C THR A 79 -12.44 -6.67 -4.25
N LEU A 80 -12.14 -5.73 -5.16
CA LEU A 80 -12.75 -5.71 -6.49
C LEU A 80 -12.32 -6.92 -7.31
N PHE A 81 -11.01 -7.24 -7.35
CA PHE A 81 -10.50 -8.45 -7.98
C PHE A 81 -11.19 -9.71 -7.43
N GLU A 82 -11.26 -9.85 -6.10
CA GLU A 82 -11.94 -10.97 -5.43
C GLU A 82 -13.41 -11.06 -5.86
N ALA A 83 -14.10 -9.93 -6.01
CA ALA A 83 -15.49 -9.88 -6.46
C ALA A 83 -15.67 -10.42 -7.90
N PHE A 84 -14.70 -10.20 -8.80
CA PHE A 84 -14.71 -10.80 -10.14
C PHE A 84 -14.35 -12.28 -10.08
N VAL A 85 -13.34 -12.68 -9.30
CA VAL A 85 -12.88 -14.07 -9.19
C VAL A 85 -13.98 -14.99 -8.67
N VAL A 86 -14.66 -14.62 -7.58
CA VAL A 86 -15.73 -15.44 -6.99
C VAL A 86 -16.91 -15.64 -7.94
N ARG A 87 -17.07 -14.75 -8.93
CA ARG A 87 -18.09 -14.83 -9.99
C ARG A 87 -17.60 -15.55 -11.23
N LYS A 88 -16.37 -16.07 -11.24
CA LYS A 88 -15.69 -16.68 -12.39
C LYS A 88 -15.55 -15.70 -13.57
N GLN A 89 -15.32 -14.43 -13.25
CA GLN A 89 -15.23 -13.31 -14.21
C GLN A 89 -13.82 -12.72 -14.28
N PHE A 90 -12.78 -13.52 -14.08
CA PHE A 90 -11.38 -13.04 -14.11
C PHE A 90 -11.00 -12.40 -15.46
N ASP A 91 -11.43 -12.97 -16.59
CA ASP A 91 -11.18 -12.37 -17.90
C ASP A 91 -11.88 -11.01 -18.08
N GLU A 92 -13.05 -10.82 -17.48
CA GLU A 92 -13.74 -9.53 -17.47
C GLU A 92 -13.03 -8.51 -16.58
N TYR A 93 -12.39 -8.95 -15.49
CA TYR A 93 -11.51 -8.10 -14.69
C TYR A 93 -10.30 -7.62 -15.51
N ARG A 94 -9.66 -8.51 -16.28
CA ARG A 94 -8.55 -8.12 -17.16
C ARG A 94 -8.96 -7.09 -18.22
N LYS A 95 -10.13 -7.30 -18.84
CA LYS A 95 -10.71 -6.32 -19.78
C LYS A 95 -11.08 -4.99 -19.10
N LEU A 96 -11.46 -5.02 -17.83
CA LEU A 96 -11.74 -3.81 -17.04
C LEU A 96 -10.45 -2.99 -16.84
N LEU A 97 -9.33 -3.64 -16.53
CA LEU A 97 -8.03 -2.99 -16.42
C LEU A 97 -7.63 -2.31 -17.73
N ASP A 98 -7.79 -3.01 -18.86
CA ASP A 98 -7.53 -2.45 -20.20
C ASP A 98 -8.44 -1.26 -20.51
N ARG A 99 -9.75 -1.38 -20.23
CA ARG A 99 -10.74 -0.33 -20.48
C ARG A 99 -10.39 0.98 -19.80
N TYR A 100 -9.88 0.92 -18.57
CA TYR A 100 -9.53 2.11 -17.80
C TYR A 100 -8.06 2.52 -17.93
N GLY A 101 -7.26 1.75 -18.69
CA GLY A 101 -5.83 1.97 -18.86
C GLY A 101 -5.09 1.92 -17.53
N MET A 102 -5.35 0.86 -16.75
CA MET A 102 -4.71 0.63 -15.46
C MET A 102 -3.32 0.04 -15.68
N GLU A 103 -2.31 0.59 -15.01
CA GLU A 103 -0.92 0.10 -15.06
C GLU A 103 -0.58 -0.85 -13.90
N TYR A 104 -1.45 -0.88 -12.89
CA TYR A 104 -1.29 -1.63 -11.65
C TYR A 104 -2.58 -2.38 -11.29
N ALA A 105 -2.44 -3.52 -10.62
CA ALA A 105 -3.56 -4.26 -10.04
C ALA A 105 -3.17 -4.85 -8.68
N GLU A 106 -4.14 -4.95 -7.77
CA GLU A 106 -3.98 -5.67 -6.51
C GLU A 106 -4.64 -7.05 -6.60
N VAL A 107 -3.93 -8.07 -6.11
CA VAL A 107 -4.41 -9.44 -5.95
C VAL A 107 -4.48 -9.76 -4.46
N SER A 108 -5.67 -10.12 -3.98
CA SER A 108 -5.92 -10.45 -2.57
C SER A 108 -6.88 -11.63 -2.46
N ASP A 109 -6.97 -12.18 -1.26
CA ASP A 109 -7.83 -13.31 -0.88
C ASP A 109 -8.43 -13.09 0.52
N GLY A 110 -8.71 -11.83 0.88
CA GLY A 110 -9.14 -11.51 2.24
C GLY A 110 -10.65 -11.67 2.48
N SER A 111 -11.48 -11.68 1.44
CA SER A 111 -12.94 -11.83 1.49
C SER A 111 -13.42 -13.15 0.87
N ILE A 112 -12.54 -13.92 0.24
CA ILE A 112 -12.83 -15.26 -0.30
C ILE A 112 -11.73 -16.24 0.12
N ASP A 113 -12.09 -17.49 0.38
CA ASP A 113 -11.09 -18.54 0.57
C ASP A 113 -10.50 -18.92 -0.80
N MET A 114 -9.20 -18.68 -0.99
CA MET A 114 -8.45 -19.00 -2.21
C MET A 114 -7.25 -19.89 -1.87
N ALA A 115 -6.99 -20.92 -2.68
CA ALA A 115 -5.76 -21.69 -2.51
C ALA A 115 -4.56 -20.84 -2.95
N GLN A 116 -3.42 -21.01 -2.28
CA GLN A 116 -2.23 -20.21 -2.59
C GLN A 116 -1.75 -20.37 -4.02
N ASP A 117 -1.87 -21.59 -4.58
CA ASP A 117 -1.46 -21.86 -5.96
C ASP A 117 -2.37 -21.12 -6.96
N ASP A 118 -3.69 -21.08 -6.70
CA ASP A 118 -4.65 -20.30 -7.50
C ASP A 118 -4.33 -18.80 -7.45
N LYS A 119 -4.01 -18.27 -6.28
CA LYS A 119 -3.60 -16.86 -6.12
C LYS A 119 -2.33 -16.57 -6.91
N CYS A 120 -1.33 -17.44 -6.81
CA CYS A 120 -0.09 -17.33 -7.59
C CYS A 120 -0.35 -17.44 -9.10
N ASP A 121 -1.32 -18.26 -9.54
CA ASP A 121 -1.75 -18.35 -10.95
C ASP A 121 -2.35 -17.02 -11.43
N TYR A 122 -3.19 -16.36 -10.63
CA TYR A 122 -3.73 -15.03 -10.96
C TYR A 122 -2.64 -13.96 -11.03
N ILE A 123 -1.69 -13.96 -10.07
CA ILE A 123 -0.54 -13.05 -10.09
C ILE A 123 0.27 -13.24 -11.36
N ARG A 124 0.63 -14.49 -11.70
CA ARG A 124 1.41 -14.79 -12.92
C ARG A 124 0.71 -14.31 -14.18
N GLN A 125 -0.61 -14.49 -14.28
CA GLN A 125 -1.38 -14.04 -15.42
C GLN A 125 -1.46 -12.51 -15.50
N LEU A 126 -1.76 -11.83 -14.40
CA LEU A 126 -1.85 -10.36 -14.36
C LEU A 126 -0.49 -9.69 -14.56
N ALA A 127 0.61 -10.28 -14.09
CA ALA A 127 1.96 -9.76 -14.25
C ALA A 127 2.41 -9.69 -15.73
N THR A 128 1.72 -10.40 -16.63
CA THR A 128 1.93 -10.26 -18.09
C THR A 128 1.28 -9.01 -18.70
N GLN A 129 0.40 -8.35 -17.94
CA GLN A 129 -0.44 -7.24 -18.41
C GLN A 129 -0.16 -5.94 -17.64
N VAL A 130 -0.02 -6.02 -16.31
CA VAL A 130 0.12 -4.87 -15.39
C VAL A 130 1.12 -5.18 -14.28
N THR A 131 1.55 -4.15 -13.55
CA THR A 131 2.36 -4.32 -12.33
C THR A 131 1.48 -4.79 -11.18
N VAL A 132 1.76 -5.97 -10.62
CA VAL A 132 0.92 -6.56 -9.57
C VAL A 132 1.43 -6.21 -8.18
N LEU A 133 0.55 -5.71 -7.33
CA LEU A 133 0.71 -5.76 -5.88
C LEU A 133 -0.09 -6.95 -5.37
N SER A 134 0.46 -7.75 -4.46
CA SER A 134 -0.28 -8.84 -3.84
C SER A 134 -0.43 -8.58 -2.35
N GLU A 135 -1.56 -8.89 -1.74
CA GLU A 135 -1.83 -8.62 -0.32
C GLU A 135 -1.80 -9.92 0.49
N VAL A 136 -0.94 -9.99 1.51
CA VAL A 136 -0.88 -11.12 2.44
C VAL A 136 -1.47 -10.68 3.77
N GLY A 137 -2.39 -11.47 4.31
CA GLY A 137 -2.85 -11.37 5.67
C GLY A 137 -4.24 -11.97 5.88
N SER A 138 -4.81 -11.72 7.06
CA SER A 138 -6.16 -12.16 7.39
C SER A 138 -7.01 -10.95 7.71
N LYS A 139 -8.19 -10.90 7.07
CA LYS A 139 -9.25 -9.93 7.36
C LYS A 139 -10.09 -10.34 8.58
N ASP A 140 -9.88 -11.53 9.13
CA ASP A 140 -10.54 -12.03 10.33
C ASP A 140 -9.59 -11.93 11.54
N GLU A 141 -10.01 -11.15 12.54
CA GLU A 141 -9.31 -10.97 13.83
C GLU A 141 -9.07 -12.29 14.57
N ALA A 142 -9.94 -13.28 14.36
CA ALA A 142 -9.82 -14.60 14.99
C ALA A 142 -8.81 -15.51 14.28
N LYS A 143 -8.49 -15.26 13.00
CA LYS A 143 -7.55 -16.07 12.21
C LYS A 143 -6.14 -15.50 12.31
N ILE A 144 -5.39 -15.97 13.32
CA ILE A 144 -3.98 -15.62 13.49
C ILE A 144 -3.12 -16.50 12.57
N ILE A 145 -2.58 -15.91 11.50
CA ILE A 145 -1.59 -16.56 10.65
C ILE A 145 -0.21 -16.49 11.34
N PRO A 146 0.50 -17.62 11.50
CA PRO A 146 1.83 -17.64 12.13
C PRO A 146 2.91 -17.03 11.21
N PRO A 147 4.00 -16.48 11.76
CA PRO A 147 5.04 -15.81 10.97
C PRO A 147 5.65 -16.63 9.83
N TYR A 148 5.95 -17.91 10.05
CA TYR A 148 6.52 -18.76 8.99
C TYR A 148 5.58 -18.86 7.77
N LYS A 149 4.26 -18.86 8.00
CA LYS A 149 3.27 -18.94 6.92
C LYS A 149 3.18 -17.61 6.18
N TRP A 150 3.22 -16.47 6.89
CA TRP A 150 3.35 -15.14 6.24
C TRP A 150 4.55 -15.10 5.29
N ILE A 151 5.72 -15.50 5.77
CA ILE A 151 6.95 -15.53 4.98
C ILE A 151 6.79 -16.43 3.75
N GLN A 152 6.21 -17.63 3.92
CA GLN A 152 5.96 -18.54 2.81
C GLN A 152 5.06 -17.91 1.76
N LEU A 153 3.92 -17.34 2.17
CA LEU A 153 2.96 -16.70 1.25
C LEU A 153 3.61 -15.53 0.50
N MET A 154 4.28 -14.62 1.23
CA MET A 154 4.97 -13.47 0.65
C MET A 154 6.05 -13.90 -0.36
N LYS A 155 6.87 -14.90 -0.03
CA LYS A 155 7.89 -15.42 -0.96
C LYS A 155 7.26 -16.03 -2.20
N SER A 156 6.21 -16.83 -2.05
CA SER A 156 5.51 -17.43 -3.20
C SER A 156 4.89 -16.39 -4.11
N GLU A 157 4.29 -15.33 -3.57
CA GLU A 157 3.66 -14.26 -4.36
C GLU A 157 4.69 -13.38 -5.08
N LEU A 158 5.82 -13.07 -4.44
CA LEU A 158 6.96 -12.42 -5.10
C LEU A 158 7.52 -13.29 -6.22
N GLN A 159 7.69 -14.59 -6.00
CA GLN A 159 8.15 -15.54 -7.02
C GLN A 159 7.15 -15.68 -8.19
N ALA A 160 5.86 -15.52 -7.93
CA ALA A 160 4.80 -15.52 -8.94
C ALA A 160 4.81 -14.24 -9.81
N GLY A 161 5.58 -13.21 -9.43
CA GLY A 161 5.73 -11.97 -10.22
C GLY A 161 5.09 -10.74 -9.59
N ALA A 162 4.67 -10.78 -8.32
CA ALA A 162 4.27 -9.57 -7.62
C ALA A 162 5.46 -8.60 -7.51
N TRP A 163 5.24 -7.32 -7.82
CA TRP A 163 6.24 -6.27 -7.67
C TRP A 163 6.49 -5.94 -6.19
N LYS A 164 5.40 -5.86 -5.42
CA LYS A 164 5.43 -5.70 -3.96
C LYS A 164 4.39 -6.62 -3.34
N VAL A 165 4.67 -7.08 -2.12
CA VAL A 165 3.69 -7.72 -1.25
C VAL A 165 3.24 -6.76 -0.16
N ILE A 166 1.94 -6.58 -0.02
CA ILE A 166 1.30 -5.73 0.97
C ILE A 166 1.15 -6.55 2.25
N GLY A 167 1.63 -6.01 3.37
CA GLY A 167 1.27 -6.54 4.67
C GLY A 167 -0.06 -5.96 5.12
N GLU A 168 -1.11 -6.78 5.13
CA GLU A 168 -2.50 -6.35 5.38
C GLU A 168 -2.71 -5.83 6.81
N ALA A 169 -3.44 -4.72 6.89
CA ALA A 169 -3.89 -4.11 8.13
C ALA A 169 -5.33 -3.58 8.09
N ARG A 170 -6.00 -3.68 6.92
CA ARG A 170 -7.25 -2.98 6.57
C ARG A 170 -7.10 -1.46 6.69
N GLU A 171 -8.19 -0.71 6.41
CA GLU A 171 -8.18 0.74 6.62
C GLU A 171 -8.04 1.13 8.10
N GLY A 172 -8.48 0.25 9.01
CA GLY A 172 -8.52 0.54 10.44
C GLY A 172 -7.18 0.34 11.14
N GLY A 173 -6.27 -0.45 10.57
CA GLY A 173 -4.99 -0.74 11.21
C GLY A 173 -5.13 -1.64 12.45
N THR A 174 -6.12 -2.52 12.51
CA THR A 174 -6.45 -3.31 13.73
C THR A 174 -6.42 -4.82 13.49
N VAL A 175 -5.93 -5.27 12.33
CA VAL A 175 -5.83 -6.68 11.95
C VAL A 175 -4.47 -7.00 11.34
N GLY A 176 -4.21 -8.28 11.07
CA GLY A 176 -3.03 -8.70 10.31
C GLY A 176 -1.72 -8.35 11.03
N LEU A 177 -1.05 -7.30 10.56
CA LEU A 177 0.16 -6.73 11.16
C LEU A 177 -0.05 -6.16 12.57
N PHE A 178 -1.28 -5.78 12.90
CA PHE A 178 -1.63 -5.16 14.16
C PHE A 178 -2.56 -6.03 15.00
N ARG A 179 -2.55 -5.80 16.30
CA ARG A 179 -3.56 -6.30 17.23
C ARG A 179 -4.83 -5.46 17.09
N SER A 180 -5.94 -5.93 17.66
CA SER A 180 -7.20 -5.17 17.72
C SER A 180 -7.06 -3.80 18.40
N SER A 181 -6.04 -3.62 19.25
CA SER A 181 -5.67 -2.33 19.87
C SER A 181 -4.97 -1.35 18.92
N GLY A 182 -4.60 -1.77 17.71
CA GLY A 182 -3.72 -1.02 16.79
C GLY A 182 -2.22 -1.21 17.06
N GLU A 183 -1.86 -1.92 18.12
CA GLU A 183 -0.46 -2.22 18.47
C GLU A 183 0.19 -3.13 17.43
N VAL A 184 1.41 -2.79 17.01
CA VAL A 184 2.17 -3.59 16.04
C VAL A 184 2.55 -4.95 16.62
N ARG A 185 2.36 -6.01 15.84
CA ARG A 185 2.89 -7.34 16.14
C ARG A 185 4.39 -7.37 15.80
N GLN A 186 5.21 -6.71 16.62
CA GLN A 186 6.65 -6.50 16.36
C GLN A 186 7.38 -7.78 15.97
N GLY A 187 7.24 -8.86 16.76
CA GLY A 187 7.88 -10.14 16.46
C GLY A 187 7.42 -10.80 15.15
N LEU A 188 6.22 -10.50 14.63
CA LEU A 188 5.82 -10.94 13.29
C LEU A 188 6.58 -10.16 12.21
N VAL A 189 6.63 -8.83 12.33
CA VAL A 189 7.29 -7.97 11.36
C VAL A 189 8.80 -8.24 11.33
N GLU A 190 9.44 -8.32 12.49
CA GLU A 190 10.87 -8.63 12.60
C GLU A 190 11.21 -9.99 11.96
N GLU A 191 10.39 -11.02 12.21
CA GLU A 191 10.57 -12.34 11.61
C GLU A 191 10.45 -12.29 10.07
N ILE A 192 9.45 -11.56 9.54
CA ILE A 192 9.31 -11.32 8.09
C ILE A 192 10.58 -10.67 7.53
N LEU A 193 11.09 -9.63 8.19
CA LEU A 193 12.28 -8.88 7.75
C LEU A 193 13.56 -9.73 7.75
N THR A 194 13.62 -10.86 8.47
CA THR A 194 14.76 -11.79 8.39
C THR A 194 14.79 -12.59 7.07
N GLN A 195 13.66 -12.69 6.36
CA GLN A 195 13.48 -13.59 5.23
C GLN A 195 12.98 -12.91 3.95
N VAL A 196 12.36 -11.74 4.05
CA VAL A 196 11.78 -10.99 2.94
C VAL A 196 12.40 -9.59 2.93
N PRO A 197 13.00 -9.14 1.81
CA PRO A 197 13.58 -7.80 1.72
C PRO A 197 12.54 -6.72 1.99
N SER A 198 12.88 -5.76 2.86
CA SER A 198 11.96 -4.70 3.30
C SER A 198 11.42 -3.86 2.15
N GLU A 199 12.24 -3.64 1.12
CA GLU A 199 11.92 -2.89 -0.09
C GLU A 199 10.90 -3.62 -0.96
N SER A 200 10.76 -4.93 -0.84
CA SER A 200 9.74 -5.73 -1.54
C SER A 200 8.40 -5.75 -0.81
N VAL A 201 8.33 -5.24 0.42
CA VAL A 201 7.11 -5.15 1.21
C VAL A 201 6.55 -3.73 1.17
N LEU A 202 5.24 -3.60 1.10
CA LEU A 202 4.51 -2.35 1.34
C LEU A 202 3.66 -2.53 2.61
N TRP A 203 4.01 -1.83 3.68
CA TRP A 203 3.38 -2.03 4.99
C TRP A 203 2.15 -1.14 5.12
N GLU A 204 0.95 -1.70 5.25
CA GLU A 204 -0.21 -0.86 5.57
C GLU A 204 -0.04 -0.26 6.97
N ALA A 205 -0.12 1.07 7.06
CA ALA A 205 0.07 1.83 8.30
C ALA A 205 -0.87 3.04 8.32
N PRO A 206 -2.20 2.84 8.34
CA PRO A 206 -3.17 3.93 8.28
C PRO A 206 -3.09 4.87 9.47
N GLN A 207 -2.63 4.41 10.65
CA GLN A 207 -2.55 5.23 11.86
C GLN A 207 -1.16 5.84 12.05
N LYS A 208 -1.10 7.05 12.62
CA LYS A 208 0.15 7.79 12.89
C LYS A 208 1.15 6.95 13.70
N GLU A 209 0.71 6.29 14.76
CA GLU A 209 1.56 5.48 15.63
C GLU A 209 2.26 4.35 14.85
N GLN A 210 1.57 3.78 13.87
CA GLN A 210 2.08 2.72 12.99
C GLN A 210 3.11 3.27 12.01
N GLN A 211 2.82 4.43 11.41
CA GLN A 211 3.75 5.14 10.53
C GLN A 211 5.05 5.49 11.26
N VAL A 212 4.96 6.04 12.47
CA VAL A 212 6.11 6.36 13.32
C VAL A 212 6.92 5.11 13.63
N TRP A 213 6.26 4.00 13.98
CA TRP A 213 6.93 2.75 14.30
C TRP A 213 7.72 2.21 13.11
N PHE A 214 7.12 2.15 11.92
CA PHE A 214 7.79 1.69 10.70
C PHE A 214 8.95 2.60 10.30
N VAL A 215 8.80 3.93 10.41
CA VAL A 215 9.88 4.88 10.11
C VAL A 215 11.04 4.72 11.09
N LYS A 216 10.77 4.46 12.38
CA LYS A 216 11.83 4.20 13.37
C LYS A 216 12.54 2.88 13.15
N LEU A 217 11.83 1.85 12.70
CA LEU A 217 12.40 0.52 12.48
C LEU A 217 13.20 0.45 11.18
N LEU A 218 12.64 0.97 10.09
CA LEU A 218 13.14 0.77 8.72
C LEU A 218 13.70 2.04 8.07
N GLY A 219 13.65 3.17 8.79
CA GLY A 219 14.16 4.47 8.34
C GLY A 219 13.18 5.26 7.47
N ALA A 220 13.62 6.46 7.07
CA ALA A 220 12.82 7.42 6.31
C ALA A 220 12.28 6.90 4.96
N ASN A 221 12.91 5.85 4.41
CA ASN A 221 12.57 5.26 3.11
C ASN A 221 11.85 3.90 3.22
N VAL A 222 11.12 3.66 4.32
CA VAL A 222 10.17 2.53 4.40
C VAL A 222 8.99 2.72 3.44
N ASN A 223 8.51 1.64 2.80
CA ASN A 223 7.29 1.66 2.00
C ASN A 223 6.07 1.54 2.91
N VAL A 224 5.13 2.48 2.83
CA VAL A 224 3.90 2.44 3.62
C VAL A 224 2.67 2.64 2.76
N GLY A 225 1.58 2.00 3.17
CA GLY A 225 0.30 2.01 2.48
C GLY A 225 -0.88 2.34 3.37
N ASN A 226 -2.04 2.49 2.74
CA ASN A 226 -3.28 2.95 3.37
C ASN A 226 -3.18 4.32 4.04
N ILE A 227 -2.32 5.18 3.50
CA ILE A 227 -2.16 6.55 4.02
C ILE A 227 -3.39 7.36 3.60
N ALA A 228 -4.05 7.98 4.55
CA ALA A 228 -5.16 8.88 4.26
C ALA A 228 -4.64 10.10 3.46
N PRO A 229 -5.42 10.66 2.52
CA PRO A 229 -4.98 11.80 1.71
C PRO A 229 -4.47 13.00 2.53
N HIS A 230 -5.10 13.26 3.67
CA HIS A 230 -4.72 14.35 4.59
C HIS A 230 -3.51 14.01 5.49
N GLU A 231 -3.09 12.75 5.55
CA GLU A 231 -1.93 12.30 6.35
C GLU A 231 -0.63 12.25 5.53
N VAL A 232 -0.64 12.54 4.22
CA VAL A 232 0.57 12.47 3.38
C VAL A 232 1.65 13.46 3.82
N ILE A 233 1.30 14.72 4.05
CA ILE A 233 2.23 15.72 4.56
C ILE A 233 2.68 15.38 5.99
N PRO A 234 1.78 15.06 6.94
CA PRO A 234 2.18 14.55 8.26
C PRO A 234 3.15 13.36 8.20
N LEU A 235 2.92 12.37 7.34
CA LEU A 235 3.83 11.25 7.14
C LEU A 235 5.19 11.71 6.65
N GLU A 236 5.26 12.60 5.66
CA GLU A 236 6.54 13.10 5.18
C GLU A 236 7.30 13.85 6.30
N THR A 237 6.62 14.60 7.17
CA THR A 237 7.28 15.20 8.34
C THR A 237 7.80 14.15 9.32
N ILE A 238 7.11 13.01 9.50
CA ILE A 238 7.60 11.88 10.30
C ILE A 238 8.89 11.33 9.67
N ARG A 239 8.90 11.11 8.35
CA ARG A 239 10.06 10.60 7.61
C ARG A 239 11.26 11.53 7.68
N LEU A 240 11.05 12.84 7.76
CA LEU A 240 12.10 13.85 7.82
C LEU A 240 12.58 14.18 9.24
N GLY A 241 12.00 13.55 10.28
CA GLY A 241 12.31 13.91 11.67
C GLY A 241 11.77 15.28 12.09
N LEU A 242 10.73 15.78 11.44
CA LEU A 242 10.16 17.11 11.67
C LEU A 242 8.83 17.08 12.43
N ARG A 243 8.45 15.92 12.95
CA ARG A 243 7.32 15.75 13.87
C ARG A 243 7.86 15.28 15.23
N GLY A 244 7.21 15.68 16.32
CA GLY A 244 7.66 15.38 17.68
C GLY A 244 8.01 13.91 17.93
N ASP A 245 7.26 13.00 17.29
CA ASP A 245 7.45 11.54 17.41
C ASP A 245 8.80 11.03 16.87
N THR A 246 9.40 11.70 15.88
CA THR A 246 10.67 11.34 15.23
C THR A 246 11.73 12.45 15.32
N PHE A 247 11.49 13.50 16.12
CA PHE A 247 12.31 14.72 16.14
C PHE A 247 13.80 14.48 16.41
N THR A 248 14.12 13.61 17.37
CA THR A 248 15.51 13.29 17.73
C THR A 248 16.03 12.05 17.02
N HIS A 249 15.21 11.38 16.20
CA HIS A 249 15.54 10.06 15.67
C HIS A 249 16.64 10.08 14.61
N PHE A 250 16.70 11.15 13.81
CA PHE A 250 17.67 11.31 12.72
C PHE A 250 18.78 12.32 13.03
N LEU A 251 18.77 12.90 14.22
CA LEU A 251 19.83 13.81 14.66
C LEU A 251 21.03 13.01 15.15
N ASP A 252 22.22 13.51 14.84
CA ASP A 252 23.44 13.06 15.51
C ASP A 252 23.31 13.31 17.02
N LYS A 253 23.97 12.49 17.84
CA LYS A 253 23.98 12.71 19.29
C LYS A 253 24.50 14.13 19.57
N LEU A 254 23.64 14.95 20.19
CA LEU A 254 23.99 16.29 20.69
C LEU A 254 25.12 16.22 21.73
#